data_AF-A0A966R5R0-F1
#
_entry.id   AF-A0A966R5R0-F1
#
_cell.length_a   1.000
_cell.length_b   1.000
_cell.length_c   1.000
_cell.angle_alpha   90.00
_cell.angle_beta   90.00
_cell.angle_gamma   90.00
#
_symmetry.space_group_name_H-M   'P 1'
#
loop_
_entity.id
_entity.type
_entity.pdbx_description
1 polymer ?
#
loop_
_entity_poly.entity_id
_entity_poly.type
_entity_poly.pdbx_seq_one_letter_code
_entity_poly.pdbx_strand_id
1 'polypeptide(L)'
;MSLIKDLDGNTHQWHLTGNMSKGRTSNRSSLHLQARELITNKYPTLQILEEVPIQLRRSEVLYLDFYLPLTKTCIEVHGEQHYKFVPFYHNNMLGFLKAQKRDKEK
;
A
#
# COMPACT_ATOMS: atom_id res chain seq x y z
N MET A 1 -9.75 7.61 -16.68
CA MET A 1 -10.31 7.28 -15.35
C MET A 1 -10.69 5.82 -15.36
N SER A 2 -10.38 5.09 -14.29
CA SER A 2 -10.72 3.68 -14.16
C SER A 2 -11.85 3.52 -13.15
N LEU A 3 -12.87 2.74 -13.50
CA LEU A 3 -13.90 2.33 -12.54
C LEU A 3 -13.39 1.09 -11.81
N ILE A 4 -13.42 1.13 -10.48
CA ILE A 4 -13.06 0.01 -9.62
C ILE A 4 -14.25 -0.35 -8.73
N LYS A 5 -14.26 -1.58 -8.22
CA LYS A 5 -15.24 -2.03 -7.23
C LYS A 5 -14.53 -2.26 -5.90
N ASP A 6 -15.17 -1.82 -4.83
CA ASP A 6 -14.73 -2.12 -3.46
C ASP A 6 -15.20 -3.52 -3.04
N LEU A 7 -14.84 -3.96 -1.82
CA LEU A 7 -15.20 -5.29 -1.30
C LEU A 7 -16.70 -5.45 -1.00
N ASP A 8 -17.46 -4.34 -0.96
CA ASP A 8 -18.91 -4.32 -0.77
C ASP A 8 -19.66 -4.26 -2.12
N GLY A 9 -18.93 -4.21 -3.24
CA GLY A 9 -19.47 -4.16 -4.60
C GLY A 9 -19.82 -2.75 -5.11
N ASN A 10 -19.54 -1.69 -4.35
CA ASN A 10 -19.77 -0.32 -4.80
C ASN A 10 -18.72 0.09 -5.84
N THR A 11 -19.14 0.89 -6.81
CA THR A 11 -18.25 1.36 -7.88
C THR A 11 -17.71 2.75 -7.56
N HIS A 12 -16.39 2.92 -7.72
CA HIS A 12 -15.68 4.17 -7.45
C HIS A 12 -14.92 4.63 -8.68
N GLN A 13 -14.88 5.94 -8.91
CA GLN A 13 -13.97 6.54 -9.88
C GLN A 13 -12.58 6.62 -9.25
N TRP A 14 -11.64 5.84 -9.78
CA TRP A 14 -10.29 5.82 -9.25
C TRP A 14 -9.40 6.79 -10.01
N HIS A 15 -9.11 7.92 -9.34
CA HIS A 15 -8.25 8.97 -9.88
C HIS A 15 -6.81 8.75 -9.41
N LEU A 16 -5.94 8.33 -10.32
CA LEU A 16 -4.52 8.11 -10.06
C LEU A 16 -3.68 9.40 -10.13
N THR A 17 -4.31 10.53 -10.44
CA THR A 17 -3.67 11.84 -10.57
C THR A 17 -3.18 12.35 -9.21
N GLY A 18 -1.90 12.70 -9.11
CA GLY A 18 -1.31 13.32 -7.91
C GLY A 18 -0.43 12.41 -7.07
N ASN A 19 -0.50 11.09 -7.26
CA ASN A 19 0.30 10.09 -6.54
C ASN A 19 1.65 9.77 -7.22
N MET A 20 2.07 10.62 -8.16
CA MET A 20 3.45 10.56 -8.63
C MET A 20 4.36 10.96 -7.48
N SER A 21 5.40 10.18 -7.21
CA SER A 21 6.31 10.44 -6.09
C SER A 21 6.91 11.84 -6.23
N LYS A 22 6.39 12.82 -5.49
CA LYS A 22 6.92 14.19 -5.50
C LYS A 22 8.16 14.26 -4.62
N GLY A 23 9.21 13.49 -4.92
CA GLY A 23 10.57 13.61 -4.38
C GLY A 23 10.77 13.62 -2.86
N ARG A 24 9.72 13.58 -2.03
CA ARG A 24 9.80 13.61 -0.57
C ARG A 24 10.02 12.20 -0.07
N THR A 25 11.29 11.83 -0.01
CA THR A 25 11.81 10.61 0.64
C THR A 25 11.88 10.74 2.16
N SER A 26 11.63 11.93 2.72
CA SER A 26 11.62 12.14 4.17
C SER A 26 10.53 11.27 4.83
N ASN A 27 10.91 10.52 5.86
CA ASN A 27 10.05 9.66 6.70
C ASN A 27 9.61 8.32 6.07
N ARG A 28 10.25 7.85 4.99
CA ARG A 28 10.04 6.48 4.47
C ARG A 28 10.84 5.46 5.27
N SER A 29 10.27 4.27 5.48
CA SER A 29 11.02 3.16 6.08
C SER A 29 12.17 2.72 5.15
N SER A 30 13.23 2.13 5.72
CA SER A 30 14.33 1.60 4.92
C SER A 30 13.87 0.51 3.94
N LEU A 31 12.91 -0.32 4.35
CA LEU A 31 12.31 -1.35 3.49
C LEU A 31 11.56 -0.75 2.31
N HIS A 32 10.81 0.34 2.51
CA HIS A 32 10.13 1.06 1.42
C HIS A 32 11.13 1.59 0.40
N LEU A 33 12.23 2.21 0.87
CA LEU A 33 13.28 2.72 -0.01
C LEU A 33 13.97 1.59 -0.80
N GLN A 34 14.24 0.46 -0.14
CA GLN A 34 14.82 -0.71 -0.80
C GLN A 34 13.88 -1.30 -1.85
N ALA A 35 12.59 -1.44 -1.53
CA ALA A 35 11.58 -1.92 -2.48
C ALA A 35 11.47 -0.99 -3.69
N ARG A 36 11.47 0.33 -3.47
CA ARG A 36 11.48 1.33 -4.54
C ARG A 36 12.65 1.13 -5.50
N GLU A 37 13.86 0.96 -4.96
CA GLU A 37 15.05 0.71 -5.76
C GLU A 37 14.93 -0.58 -6.59
N LEU A 38 14.49 -1.68 -5.97
CA LEU A 38 14.26 -2.95 -6.65
C LEU A 38 13.23 -2.83 -7.79
N ILE A 39 12.11 -2.15 -7.54
CA ILE A 39 11.04 -1.95 -8.54
C ILE A 39 11.57 -1.10 -9.69
N THR A 40 12.32 -0.03 -9.39
CA THR A 40 12.91 0.86 -10.40
C THR A 40 13.91 0.11 -11.28
N ASN A 41 14.76 -0.71 -10.69
CA ASN A 41 15.74 -1.51 -11.43
C ASN A 41 15.07 -2.58 -12.30
N LYS A 42 13.98 -3.19 -11.81
CA LYS A 42 13.24 -4.23 -12.53
C LYS A 42 12.35 -3.67 -13.65
N TYR A 43 11.77 -2.48 -13.44
CA TYR A 43 10.81 -1.86 -14.34
C TYR A 43 11.22 -0.41 -14.67
N PRO A 44 12.37 -0.18 -15.30
CA PRO A 44 12.97 1.16 -15.43
C PRO A 44 12.15 2.15 -16.25
N THR A 45 11.24 1.66 -17.09
CA THR A 45 10.38 2.49 -17.95
C THR A 45 8.94 2.60 -17.47
N LEU A 46 8.56 1.86 -16.41
CA LEU A 46 7.20 1.90 -15.89
C LEU A 46 7.05 3.05 -14.90
N GLN A 47 5.91 3.72 -14.96
CA GLN A 47 5.52 4.67 -13.95
C GLN A 47 5.24 3.95 -12.63
N ILE A 48 5.90 4.40 -11.57
CA ILE A 48 5.67 3.94 -10.19
C ILE A 48 4.87 5.04 -9.49
N LEU A 49 3.69 4.68 -8.97
CA LEU A 49 2.91 5.50 -8.07
C LEU A 49 3.08 4.99 -6.65
N GLU A 50 3.04 5.88 -5.65
CA GLU A 50 3.19 5.55 -4.24
C GLU A 50 2.06 6.16 -3.42
N GLU A 51 1.73 5.54 -2.28
CA GLU A 51 0.65 5.96 -1.39
C GLU A 51 -0.67 6.15 -2.14
N VAL A 52 -0.99 5.20 -3.03
CA VAL A 52 -2.17 5.34 -3.89
C VAL A 52 -3.42 4.99 -3.06
N PRO A 53 -4.35 5.94 -2.84
CA PRO A 53 -5.55 5.67 -2.06
C PRO A 53 -6.45 4.68 -2.80
N ILE A 54 -6.97 3.68 -2.09
CA ILE A 54 -7.96 2.73 -2.57
C ILE A 54 -9.14 2.68 -1.60
N GLN A 55 -10.35 2.72 -2.14
CA GLN A 55 -11.55 2.53 -1.34
C GLN A 55 -11.76 1.02 -1.13
N LEU A 56 -11.52 0.53 0.08
CA LEU A 56 -11.70 -0.88 0.42
C LEU A 56 -13.18 -1.19 0.69
N ARG A 57 -13.85 -0.27 1.38
CA ARG A 57 -15.27 -0.29 1.76
C ARG A 57 -15.79 1.14 1.85
N ARG A 58 -17.11 1.35 1.96
CA ARG A 58 -17.70 2.71 2.01
C ARG A 58 -17.07 3.66 3.05
N SER A 59 -16.63 3.14 4.19
CA SER A 59 -16.03 3.93 5.28
C SER A 59 -14.53 3.73 5.45
N GLU A 60 -13.88 2.99 4.55
CA GLU A 60 -12.48 2.58 4.71
C GLU A 60 -11.66 2.84 3.45
N VAL A 61 -10.61 3.64 3.61
CA VAL A 61 -9.61 3.93 2.59
C VAL A 61 -8.28 3.36 3.06
N LEU A 62 -7.66 2.54 2.21
CA LEU A 62 -6.28 2.11 2.38
C LEU A 62 -5.39 2.84 1.39
N TYR A 63 -4.08 2.76 1.60
CA TYR A 63 -3.08 3.33 0.71
C TYR A 63 -2.15 2.22 0.28
N LEU A 64 -1.98 2.08 -1.04
CA LEU A 64 -1.03 1.13 -1.59
C LEU A 64 0.38 1.68 -1.48
N ASP A 65 1.34 0.88 -1.01
CA ASP A 65 2.74 1.30 -0.95
C ASP A 65 3.25 1.66 -2.35
N PHE A 66 3.04 0.76 -3.32
CA PHE A 66 3.35 1.00 -4.73
C PHE A 66 2.27 0.47 -5.68
N TYR A 67 2.04 1.19 -6.76
CA TYR A 67 1.17 0.77 -7.86
C TYR A 67 1.79 1.09 -9.21
N LEU A 68 1.81 0.11 -10.12
CA LEU A 68 2.31 0.22 -11.48
C LEU A 68 1.10 0.24 -12.44
N PRO A 69 0.67 1.41 -12.94
CA PRO A 69 -0.59 1.53 -13.66
C PRO A 69 -0.64 0.74 -14.97
N LEU A 70 0.48 0.68 -15.68
CA LEU A 70 0.57 0.03 -17.00
C LEU A 70 0.25 -1.47 -16.89
N THR A 71 0.76 -2.14 -15.85
CA THR A 71 0.56 -3.58 -15.62
C THR A 71 -0.53 -3.87 -14.59
N LYS A 72 -1.16 -2.82 -14.03
CA LYS A 72 -2.14 -2.92 -12.94
C LYS A 72 -1.62 -3.73 -11.74
N THR A 73 -0.35 -3.56 -11.40
CA THR A 73 0.31 -4.32 -10.34
C THR A 73 0.39 -3.50 -9.07
N CYS A 74 -0.11 -4.06 -7.96
CA CYS A 74 0.07 -3.54 -6.61
C CYS A 74 1.25 -4.25 -5.94
N ILE A 75 2.06 -3.52 -5.17
CA ILE A 75 3.17 -4.08 -4.40
C ILE A 75 3.13 -3.47 -3.00
N GLU A 76 3.03 -4.33 -1.98
CA GLU A 76 3.03 -3.99 -0.56
C GLU A 76 4.33 -4.47 0.08
N VAL A 77 4.91 -3.65 0.96
CA VAL A 77 6.21 -3.92 1.60
C VAL A 77 5.98 -4.33 3.05
N HIS A 78 6.06 -5.64 3.30
CA HIS A 78 5.88 -6.17 4.65
C HIS A 78 7.19 -6.19 5.46
N GLY A 79 7.17 -5.52 6.62
CA GLY A 79 8.18 -5.69 7.66
C GLY A 79 7.84 -6.78 8.68
N GLU A 80 8.72 -6.99 9.66
CA GLU A 80 8.56 -8.03 10.69
C GLU A 80 7.24 -7.90 11.49
N GLN A 81 6.70 -6.67 11.61
CA GLN A 81 5.46 -6.40 12.33
C GLN A 81 4.24 -7.15 11.78
N HIS A 82 4.25 -7.59 10.52
CA HIS A 82 3.16 -8.39 9.94
C HIS A 82 3.21 -9.85 10.38
N TYR A 83 4.41 -10.36 10.69
CA TYR A 83 4.64 -11.78 10.97
C TYR A 83 4.83 -12.07 12.46
N LYS A 84 5.31 -11.09 13.23
CA LYS A 84 5.63 -11.25 14.65
C LYS A 84 5.17 -10.07 15.48
N PHE A 85 4.99 -10.33 16.78
CA PHE A 85 4.71 -9.28 17.74
C PHE A 85 5.95 -8.38 17.95
N VAL A 86 5.86 -7.14 17.52
CA VAL A 86 6.80 -6.07 17.82
C VAL A 86 6.13 -5.06 18.76
N PRO A 87 6.63 -4.85 20.00
CA PRO A 87 6.00 -3.98 20.99
C PRO A 87 5.76 -2.55 20.49
N PHE A 88 6.70 -2.00 19.72
CA PHE A 88 6.61 -0.65 19.15
C PHE A 88 5.39 -0.46 18.24
N TYR A 89 5.02 -1.47 17.44
CA TYR A 89 3.91 -1.36 16.49
C TYR A 89 2.57 -1.79 17.09
N HIS A 90 2.57 -2.72 18.04
CA HIS A 90 1.35 -3.40 18.47
C HIS A 90 0.92 -3.07 19.90
N ASN A 91 1.79 -2.48 20.72
CA ASN A 91 1.66 -2.24 22.17
C ASN A 91 1.50 -3.52 23.02
N ASN A 92 0.62 -4.44 22.63
CA ASN A 92 0.36 -5.71 23.31
C ASN A 92 -0.05 -6.82 22.32
N MET A 93 -0.11 -8.06 22.79
CA MET A 93 -0.44 -9.22 21.96
C MET A 93 -1.83 -9.13 21.30
N LEU A 94 -2.81 -8.55 22.00
CA LEU A 94 -4.15 -8.34 21.43
C LEU A 94 -4.11 -7.34 20.25
N GLY A 95 -3.27 -6.32 20.32
CA GLY A 95 -3.02 -5.37 19.23
C GLY A 95 -2.46 -6.06 17.99
N PHE A 96 -1.52 -6.99 18.17
CA PHE A 96 -0.97 -7.79 17.07
C PHE A 96 -1.99 -8.72 16.43
N LEU A 97 -2.80 -9.42 17.24
CA LEU A 97 -3.88 -10.27 16.71
C LEU A 97 -4.92 -9.46 15.93
N LYS A 98 -5.26 -8.25 16.40
CA LYS A 98 -6.13 -7.32 15.66
C LYS A 98 -5.47 -6.86 14.35
N ALA A 99 -4.17 -6.57 14.35
CA ALA A 99 -3.44 -6.20 13.15
C ALA A 99 -3.45 -7.35 12.11
N GLN A 100 -3.15 -8.59 12.54
CA GLN A 100 -3.24 -9.77 11.67
C GLN A 100 -4.64 -10.01 11.13
N LYS A 101 -5.68 -9.84 11.95
CA LYS A 101 -7.06 -9.97 11.50
C LYS A 101 -7.37 -8.98 10.38
N ARG A 102 -7.01 -7.71 10.54
CA ARG A 102 -7.21 -6.68 9.51
C ARG A 102 -6.42 -7.00 8.25
N ASP A 103 -5.17 -7.45 8.37
CA ASP A 103 -4.36 -7.82 7.20
C ASP A 103 -4.94 -9.01 6.42
N LYS A 104 -5.65 -9.93 7.09
CA LYS A 104 -6.37 -11.04 6.43
C LYS A 104 -7.67 -10.60 5.75
N GLU A 105 -8.27 -9.49 6.20
CA GLU A 105 -9.51 -8.94 5.67
C GLU A 105 -9.30 -7.96 4.50
N LYS A 106 -8.05 -7.57 4.24
CA LYS A 106 -7.62 -6.88 3.01
C LYS A 106 -7.72 -7.81 1.81
#